data_AF-A0A246WQ63-F1
#
_entry.id   AF-A0A246WQ63-F1
#
_cell.length_a   1.000
_cell.length_b   1.000
_cell.length_c   1.000
_cell.angle_alpha   90.00
_cell.angle_beta   90.00
_cell.angle_gamma   90.00
#
_symmetry.space_group_name_H-M   'P 1'
#
loop_
_entity.id
_entity.type
_entity.pdbx_description
1 polymer ?
#
loop_
_entity_poly.entity_id
_entity_poly.type
_entity_poly.pdbx_seq_one_letter_code
_entity_poly.pdbx_strand_id
1 'polypeptide(L)'
;MVSDRLEKLIRLEHGWDGYRAEPVSFDNASFALRMLEKICPSDSPTPQIVPGRNGDLQIEWHTETGDIELHVRGPNDVHAWRCIQGDDEDGFEMNLTNDFIEVSRWITNLMTTGEEIAANAAAA
;
A
#
# COMPACT_ATOMS: atom_id res chain seq x y z
N MET A 1 7.69 12.49 -5.49
CA MET A 1 7.66 11.05 -5.88
C MET A 1 7.67 10.20 -4.62
N VAL A 2 7.34 8.90 -4.71
CA VAL A 2 7.39 7.98 -3.55
C VAL A 2 8.78 7.96 -2.91
N SER A 3 9.84 7.96 -3.73
CA SER A 3 11.24 8.03 -3.28
C SER A 3 11.50 9.23 -2.36
N ASP A 4 11.06 10.42 -2.73
CA ASP A 4 11.29 11.65 -1.94
C ASP A 4 10.56 11.60 -0.60
N ARG A 5 9.40 10.94 -0.56
CA ARG A 5 8.64 10.75 0.69
C ARG A 5 9.40 9.78 1.59
N LEU A 6 9.83 8.63 1.07
CA LEU A 6 10.61 7.65 1.82
C LEU A 6 11.90 8.26 2.37
N GLU A 7 12.61 9.07 1.57
CA GLU A 7 13.84 9.73 2.01
C GLU A 7 13.61 10.69 3.20
N LYS A 8 12.45 11.36 3.25
CA LYS A 8 12.06 12.17 4.42
C LYS A 8 11.76 11.30 5.64
N LEU A 9 11.06 10.17 5.44
CA LEU A 9 10.64 9.31 6.55
C LEU A 9 11.82 8.59 7.23
N ILE A 10 12.84 8.18 6.48
CA ILE A 10 14.06 7.57 7.06
C ILE A 10 14.92 8.56 7.84
N ARG A 11 14.68 9.87 7.67
CA ARG A 11 15.41 10.96 8.34
C ARG A 11 14.63 11.58 9.51
N LEU A 12 13.46 11.03 9.85
CA LEU A 12 12.71 11.50 11.01
C LEU A 12 13.59 11.41 12.28
N GLU A 13 13.40 12.37 13.17
CA GLU A 13 14.05 12.30 14.48
C GLU A 13 13.40 11.21 15.32
N HIS A 14 14.17 10.59 16.20
CA HIS A 14 13.60 9.68 17.18
C HIS A 14 12.62 10.44 18.09
N GLY A 15 11.40 9.92 18.25
CA GLY A 15 10.31 10.60 18.97
C GLY A 15 9.62 11.68 18.13
N TRP A 16 9.66 11.59 16.80
CA TRP A 16 8.97 12.52 15.89
C TRP A 16 7.45 12.63 16.14
N ASP A 17 6.86 11.63 16.79
CA ASP A 17 5.45 11.56 17.19
C ASP A 17 5.18 12.20 18.56
N GLY A 18 6.19 12.76 19.23
CA GLY A 18 6.11 13.24 20.60
C GLY A 18 6.26 12.15 21.68
N TYR A 19 6.47 10.89 21.28
CA TYR A 19 6.72 9.76 22.16
C TYR A 19 8.10 9.16 21.90
N ARG A 20 8.15 7.91 21.43
CA ARG A 20 9.37 7.17 21.15
C ARG A 20 9.29 6.48 19.78
N ALA A 21 8.57 7.07 18.83
CA ALA A 21 8.56 6.51 17.49
C ALA A 21 9.97 6.54 16.89
N GLU A 22 10.34 5.43 16.27
CA GLU A 22 11.54 5.34 15.48
C GLU A 22 11.29 5.93 14.08
N PRO A 23 12.31 6.50 13.41
CA PRO A 23 12.22 6.77 11.98
C PRO A 23 11.97 5.47 11.21
N VAL A 24 11.37 5.59 10.03
CA VAL A 24 11.21 4.45 9.13
C VAL A 24 12.59 3.84 8.84
N SER A 25 12.70 2.52 8.96
CA SER A 25 13.98 1.85 8.72
C SER A 25 14.34 1.91 7.23
N PHE A 26 15.65 2.00 6.94
CA PHE A 26 16.14 2.01 5.56
C PHE A 26 15.73 0.74 4.78
N ASP A 27 15.73 -0.42 5.47
CA ASP A 27 15.36 -1.70 4.87
C ASP A 27 13.87 -1.73 4.49
N ASN A 28 12.98 -1.24 5.37
CA ASN A 28 11.54 -1.16 5.08
C ASN A 28 11.25 -0.15 3.97
N ALA A 29 11.91 1.01 3.96
CA ALA A 29 11.77 1.99 2.89
C ALA A 29 12.25 1.44 1.54
N SER A 30 13.41 0.78 1.51
CA SER A 30 13.97 0.17 0.30
C SER A 30 13.12 -0.98 -0.22
N PHE A 31 12.60 -1.80 0.69
CA PHE A 31 11.68 -2.88 0.35
C PHE A 31 10.36 -2.34 -0.23
N ALA A 32 9.76 -1.35 0.43
CA ALA A 32 8.51 -0.72 0.00
C ALA A 32 8.65 -0.12 -1.40
N LEU A 33 9.74 0.59 -1.69
CA LEU A 33 9.98 1.16 -3.03
C LEU A 33 10.04 0.07 -4.10
N ARG A 34 10.85 -0.97 -3.88
CA ARG A 34 11.00 -2.09 -4.84
C ARG A 34 9.72 -2.89 -5.02
N MET A 35 8.93 -3.04 -3.95
CA MET A 35 7.62 -3.68 -3.99
C MET A 35 6.66 -2.85 -4.86
N LEU A 36 6.57 -1.54 -4.60
CA LEU A 36 5.74 -0.62 -5.38
C LEU A 36 6.10 -0.62 -6.86
N GLU A 37 7.39 -0.54 -7.20
CA GLU A 37 7.88 -0.62 -8.59
C GLU A 37 7.43 -1.88 -9.34
N LYS A 38 7.13 -2.96 -8.63
CA LYS A 38 6.67 -4.24 -9.21
C LYS A 38 5.16 -4.37 -9.28
N ILE A 39 4.43 -3.87 -8.29
CA ILE A 39 2.98 -4.09 -8.18
C ILE A 39 2.14 -2.97 -8.79
N CYS A 40 2.73 -1.79 -8.96
CA CYS A 40 2.07 -0.59 -9.47
C CYS A 40 2.34 -0.42 -10.97
N PRO A 41 1.30 -0.52 -11.83
CA PRO A 41 1.39 -0.08 -13.23
C PRO A 41 1.75 1.41 -13.35
N SER A 42 2.22 1.84 -14.54
CA SER A 42 2.70 3.21 -14.78
C SER A 42 1.64 4.30 -14.58
N ASP A 43 0.36 3.95 -14.68
CA ASP A 43 -0.81 4.80 -14.56
C ASP A 43 -1.51 4.68 -13.18
N SER A 44 -0.89 3.94 -12.24
CA SER A 44 -1.46 3.77 -10.91
C SER A 44 -1.58 5.05 -10.09
N PRO A 45 -2.66 5.18 -9.29
CA PRO A 45 -2.77 6.26 -8.34
C PRO A 45 -1.57 6.22 -7.38
N THR A 46 -0.98 7.38 -7.13
CA THR A 46 0.15 7.47 -6.21
C THR A 46 -0.33 7.20 -4.77
N PRO A 47 0.24 6.22 -4.06
CA PRO A 47 -0.14 5.95 -2.68
C PRO A 47 0.28 7.07 -1.74
N GLN A 48 -0.43 7.17 -0.61
CA GLN A 48 0.10 7.82 0.58
C GLN A 48 1.07 6.88 1.30
N ILE A 49 2.13 7.45 1.89
CA ILE A 49 3.12 6.71 2.67
C ILE A 49 3.19 7.33 4.07
N VAL A 50 2.79 6.55 5.07
CA VAL A 50 2.67 6.98 6.46
C VAL A 50 3.70 6.24 7.30
N PRO A 51 4.52 6.94 8.12
CA PRO A 51 5.48 6.28 9.00
C PRO A 51 4.75 5.56 10.14
N GLY A 52 5.20 4.35 10.45
CA GLY A 52 4.86 3.63 11.65
C GLY A 52 5.77 4.00 12.81
N ARG A 53 5.46 3.46 14.00
CA ARG A 53 6.18 3.80 15.24
C ARG A 53 7.45 2.98 15.49
N ASN A 54 7.62 1.81 14.87
CA ASN A 54 8.73 0.89 15.14
C ASN A 54 9.59 0.68 13.89
N GLY A 55 9.82 1.75 13.12
CA GLY A 55 10.55 1.68 11.86
C GLY A 55 9.79 1.02 10.70
N ASP A 56 8.55 0.59 10.93
CA ASP A 56 7.59 0.15 9.92
C ASP A 56 6.95 1.34 9.17
N LEU A 57 6.21 1.06 8.10
CA LEU A 57 5.46 2.07 7.35
C LEU A 57 4.16 1.48 6.78
N GLN A 58 3.17 2.33 6.59
CA GLN A 58 1.95 2.01 5.87
C GLN A 58 1.94 2.67 4.50
N ILE A 59 1.51 1.91 3.50
CA ILE A 59 1.24 2.38 2.14
C ILE A 59 -0.27 2.27 1.95
N GLU A 60 -0.92 3.35 1.57
CA GLU A 60 -2.38 3.37 1.47
C GLU A 60 -2.87 4.08 0.21
N TRP A 61 -3.94 3.53 -0.34
CA TRP A 61 -4.73 4.13 -1.41
C TRP A 61 -6.14 4.32 -0.88
N HIS A 62 -6.62 5.55 -0.92
CA HIS A 62 -8.00 5.89 -0.64
C HIS A 62 -8.60 6.48 -1.92
N THR A 63 -9.54 5.77 -2.52
CA THR A 63 -10.17 6.15 -3.78
C THR A 63 -11.69 6.05 -3.67
N GLU A 64 -12.42 6.57 -4.66
CA GLU A 64 -13.89 6.42 -4.69
C GLU A 64 -14.34 4.95 -4.83
N THR A 65 -13.50 4.09 -5.41
CA THR A 65 -13.81 2.67 -5.65
C THR A 65 -13.49 1.78 -4.43
N GLY A 66 -12.68 2.29 -3.50
CA GLY A 66 -12.33 1.62 -2.26
C GLY A 66 -10.96 2.00 -1.73
N ASP A 67 -10.58 1.26 -0.69
CA ASP A 67 -9.37 1.45 0.10
C ASP A 67 -8.46 0.22 0.01
N ILE A 68 -7.16 0.46 -0.06
CA ILE A 68 -6.12 -0.57 0.07
C ILE A 68 -5.07 -0.07 1.05
N GLU A 69 -4.69 -0.91 2.01
CA GLU A 69 -3.64 -0.64 2.98
C GLU A 69 -2.60 -1.77 2.95
N LEU A 70 -1.32 -1.41 2.92
CA LEU A 70 -0.19 -2.33 3.06
C LEU A 70 0.68 -1.87 4.22
N HIS A 71 0.62 -2.60 5.32
CA HIS A 71 1.48 -2.39 6.48
C HIS A 71 2.77 -3.19 6.32
N VAL A 72 3.85 -2.50 5.94
CA VAL A 72 5.20 -3.08 5.79
C VAL A 72 5.88 -3.09 7.17
N ARG A 73 5.82 -4.24 7.83
CA ARG A 73 6.41 -4.49 9.16
C ARG A 73 7.88 -4.86 9.04
N GLY A 74 8.23 -5.54 7.95
CA GLY A 74 9.58 -5.96 7.61
C GLY A 74 9.71 -6.30 6.12
N PRO A 75 10.93 -6.52 5.61
CA PRO A 75 11.12 -7.07 4.28
C PRO A 75 10.47 -8.46 4.18
N ASN A 76 9.52 -8.62 3.26
CA ASN A 76 8.69 -9.83 3.13
C ASN A 76 7.83 -10.15 4.37
N ASP A 77 7.49 -9.15 5.17
CA ASP A 77 6.48 -9.23 6.22
C ASP A 77 5.54 -8.03 6.05
N VAL A 78 4.50 -8.23 5.26
CA VAL A 78 3.52 -7.21 4.92
C VAL A 78 2.14 -7.73 5.27
N HIS A 79 1.37 -6.92 5.98
CA HIS A 79 -0.05 -7.17 6.15
C HIS A 79 -0.82 -6.28 5.19
N ALA A 80 -1.67 -6.89 4.37
CA ALA A 80 -2.46 -6.21 3.38
C ALA A 80 -3.93 -6.26 3.78
N TRP A 81 -4.61 -5.14 3.61
CA TRP A 81 -6.05 -5.01 3.78
C TRP A 81 -6.65 -4.27 2.59
N ARG A 82 -7.89 -4.60 2.25
CA ARG A 82 -8.67 -3.94 1.20
C ARG A 82 -10.14 -3.89 1.62
N CYS A 83 -10.80 -2.80 1.29
CA CYS A 83 -12.27 -2.72 1.30
C CYS A 83 -12.74 -1.99 0.05
N ILE A 84 -13.61 -2.62 -0.74
CA ILE A 84 -14.27 -1.99 -1.87
C ILE A 84 -15.79 -1.96 -1.69
N GLN A 85 -16.47 -1.22 -2.56
CA GLN A 85 -17.93 -1.27 -2.62
C GLN A 85 -18.44 -2.71 -2.86
N GLY A 86 -19.22 -3.22 -1.91
CA GLY A 86 -19.79 -4.57 -1.95
C GLY A 86 -19.04 -5.60 -1.10
N ASP A 87 -17.88 -5.26 -0.54
CA ASP A 87 -17.30 -6.02 0.56
C ASP A 87 -18.12 -5.75 1.86
N ASP A 88 -18.08 -6.70 2.81
CA ASP A 88 -18.62 -6.47 4.17
C ASP A 88 -17.74 -5.43 4.90
N GLU A 89 -18.24 -4.83 5.99
CA GLU A 89 -17.55 -3.74 6.73
C GLU A 89 -16.12 -4.09 7.17
N ASP A 90 -15.82 -5.38 7.36
CA ASP A 90 -14.50 -5.86 7.79
C ASP A 90 -13.45 -5.91 6.65
N GLY A 91 -13.89 -5.83 5.39
CA GLY A 91 -13.01 -5.93 4.22
C GLY A 91 -12.35 -7.31 4.05
N PHE A 92 -11.25 -7.34 3.31
CA PHE A 92 -10.42 -8.52 3.10
C PHE A 92 -8.98 -8.25 3.54
N GLU A 93 -8.43 -9.14 4.38
CA GLU A 93 -7.05 -9.06 4.86
C GLU A 93 -6.22 -10.31 4.54
N MET A 94 -4.92 -10.13 4.36
CA MET A 94 -3.96 -11.23 4.22
C MET A 94 -2.56 -10.84 4.66
N ASN A 95 -1.77 -11.81 5.10
CA ASN A 95 -0.33 -11.63 5.30
C ASN A 95 0.42 -12.08 4.06
N LEU A 96 1.38 -11.24 3.64
CA LEU A 96 2.17 -11.40 2.44
C LEU A 96 3.63 -11.55 2.80
N THR A 97 4.31 -12.37 2.01
CA THR A 97 5.75 -12.57 2.14
C THR A 97 6.46 -12.17 0.84
N ASN A 98 6.42 -13.02 -0.17
CA ASN A 98 7.12 -12.82 -1.44
C ASN A 98 6.20 -12.75 -2.67
N ASP A 99 4.92 -13.10 -2.52
CA ASP A 99 3.90 -13.02 -3.57
C ASP A 99 3.00 -11.82 -3.32
N PHE A 100 2.94 -10.92 -4.30
CA PHE A 100 2.14 -9.70 -4.27
C PHE A 100 1.20 -9.61 -5.47
N ILE A 101 0.97 -10.72 -6.18
CA ILE A 101 0.12 -10.75 -7.37
C ILE A 101 -1.30 -10.28 -7.06
N GLU A 102 -1.89 -10.73 -5.94
CA GLU A 102 -3.23 -10.30 -5.54
C GLU A 102 -3.31 -8.80 -5.29
N VAL A 103 -2.30 -8.20 -4.64
CA VAL A 103 -2.26 -6.75 -4.41
C VAL A 103 -2.16 -5.99 -5.74
N SER A 104 -1.35 -6.47 -6.69
CA SER A 104 -1.26 -5.84 -8.02
C SER A 104 -2.60 -5.88 -8.75
N ARG A 105 -3.39 -6.96 -8.59
CA ARG A 105 -4.76 -7.02 -9.11
C ARG A 105 -5.67 -6.01 -8.42
N TRP A 106 -5.59 -5.89 -7.09
CA TRP A 106 -6.38 -4.89 -6.36
C TRP A 106 -6.10 -3.47 -6.86
N ILE A 107 -4.82 -3.10 -7.00
CA ILE A 107 -4.40 -1.78 -7.49
C ILE A 107 -4.90 -1.53 -8.93
N THR A 108 -4.84 -2.54 -9.79
CA THR A 108 -5.37 -2.45 -11.17
C THR A 108 -6.89 -2.24 -11.17
N ASN A 109 -7.60 -2.91 -10.27
CA ASN A 109 -9.05 -2.79 -10.15
C ASN A 109 -9.48 -1.44 -9.58
N LEU A 110 -8.65 -0.79 -8.74
CA LEU A 110 -8.95 0.59 -8.28
C LEU A 110 -9.01 1.59 -9.45
N MET A 111 -8.29 1.33 -10.54
CA MET A 111 -8.28 2.19 -11.73
C MET A 111 -9.41 1.91 -12.69
N THR A 112 -10.03 0.73 -12.61
CA THR A 112 -11.11 0.35 -13.52
C THR A 112 -12.41 0.83 -12.92
N THR A 113 -13.10 1.72 -13.61
CA THR A 113 -14.41 2.19 -13.14
C THR A 113 -15.41 1.03 -13.08
N GLY A 114 -16.45 1.14 -12.24
CA GLY A 114 -17.50 0.13 -12.17
C GLY A 114 -18.17 -0.16 -13.53
N GLU A 115 -18.20 0.83 -14.43
CA GLU A 115 -18.71 0.68 -15.81
C GLU A 115 -17.79 -0.20 -16.69
N GLU A 116 -16.46 -0.06 -16.56
CA GLU A 116 -15.49 -0.85 -17.32
C GLU A 116 -15.37 -2.29 -16.80
N ILE A 117 -15.50 -2.50 -15.48
CA ILE A 117 -15.56 -3.84 -14.89
C ILE A 117 -16.82 -4.58 -15.39
N ALA A 118 -17.98 -3.92 -15.37
CA ALA A 118 -19.23 -4.49 -15.87
C ALA A 118 -19.20 -4.78 -17.37
N ALA A 119 -18.59 -3.90 -18.18
CA ALA A 119 -18.43 -4.10 -19.62
C ALA A 119 -17.50 -5.27 -19.94
N ASN A 120 -16.40 -5.45 -19.20
CA ASN A 120 -15.47 -6.57 -19.39
C ASN A 120 -16.06 -7.91 -18.96
N ALA A 121 -16.89 -7.94 -17.91
CA ALA A 121 -17.59 -9.15 -17.48
C ALA A 121 -18.70 -9.60 -18.45
N ALA A 122 -19.35 -8.66 -19.15
CA ALA A 122 -20.39 -8.96 -20.14
C ALA A 122 -19.84 -9.39 -21.52
N ALA A 123 -18.55 -9.20 -21.76
CA ALA A 123 -17.87 -9.54 -23.02
C ALA A 123 -17.14 -10.91 -22.99
N ALA A 124 -17.17 -11.62 -21.86
CA ALA A 124 -16.60 -12.95 -21.66
C ALA A 124 -17.70 -14.04 -21.63
#